data_AF-A0A3D4T7E1-F1
#
_entry.id   AF-A0A3D4T7E1-F1
#
_cell.length_a   1.000
_cell.length_b   1.000
_cell.length_c   1.000
_cell.angle_alpha   90.00
_cell.angle_beta   90.00
_cell.angle_gamma   90.00
#
_symmetry.space_group_name_H-M   'P 1'
#
loop_
_entity.id
_entity.type
_entity.pdbx_description
1 polymer ?
#
loop_
_entity_poly.entity_id
_entity_poly.type
_entity_poly.pdbx_seq_one_letter_code
_entity_poly.pdbx_strand_id
1 'polypeptide(L)' 'MELWKYSGKNVRIYLKNGDVLSGKAYDYIPEWDNPSGVASISIDIYEIYENRIKKIEELK' A
#
# COMPACT_ATOMS: atom_id res chain seq x y z
N MET A 1 6.58 -3.87 -6.16
CA MET A 1 5.68 -2.89 -6.81
C MET A 1 6.25 -1.49 -6.55
N GLU A 2 5.93 -0.50 -7.38
CA GLU A 2 6.41 0.88 -7.16
C GLU A 2 5.46 1.64 -6.22
N LEU A 3 5.34 1.19 -4.95
CA LEU A 3 4.36 1.72 -4.00
C LEU A 3 4.46 3.24 -3.79
N TRP A 4 5.68 3.79 -3.83
CA TRP A 4 5.94 5.22 -3.72
C TRP A 4 5.17 6.08 -4.74
N LYS A 5 4.79 5.54 -5.90
CA LYS A 5 3.98 6.25 -6.92
C LYS A 5 2.56 6.57 -6.46
N TYR A 6 2.10 5.92 -5.40
CA TYR A 6 0.76 6.05 -4.85
C TYR A 6 0.72 6.93 -3.58
N SER A 7 1.88 7.27 -3.00
CA SER A 7 1.94 8.12 -1.81
C SER A 7 1.29 9.48 -2.08
N GLY A 8 0.36 9.87 -1.21
CA GLY A 8 -0.41 11.10 -1.30
C GLY A 8 -1.68 11.01 -2.16
N LYS A 9 -1.94 9.88 -2.82
CA LYS A 9 -3.07 9.72 -3.75
C LYS A 9 -4.23 8.94 -3.13
N ASN A 10 -5.45 9.19 -3.60
CA ASN A 10 -6.57 8.31 -3.31
C ASN A 10 -6.44 7.05 -4.15
N VAL A 11 -6.52 5.89 -3.51
CA VAL A 11 -6.35 4.60 -4.16
C VAL A 11 -7.38 3.58 -3.70
N ARG A 12 -7.55 2.53 -4.51
CA ARG A 12 -8.18 1.27 -4.13
C ARG A 12 -7.14 0.16 -4.18
N ILE A 13 -6.94 -0.55 -3.07
CA ILE A 13 -5.99 -1.64 -2.93
C ILE A 13 -6.77 -2.95 -2.84
N TYR A 14 -6.45 -3.89 -3.73
CA TYR A 14 -6.96 -5.25 -3.72
C TYR A 14 -5.89 -6.13 -3.08
N LEU A 15 -6.23 -6.81 -2.00
CA LEU A 15 -5.35 -7.74 -1.31
C LEU A 15 -5.47 -9.16 -1.87
N LYS A 16 -4.44 -9.97 -1.68
CA LYS A 16 -4.39 -11.36 -2.18
C LYS A 16 -5.43 -12.27 -1.52
N ASN A 17 -5.88 -11.94 -0.31
CA ASN A 17 -6.93 -12.67 0.42
C ASN A 17 -8.36 -12.30 -0.03
N GLY A 18 -8.52 -11.38 -0.98
CA GLY A 18 -9.82 -10.95 -1.48
C GLY A 18 -10.34 -9.65 -0.88
N ASP A 19 -9.71 -9.14 0.19
CA ASP A 19 -10.11 -7.88 0.81
C ASP A 19 -9.80 -6.68 -0.10
N VAL A 20 -10.63 -5.64 0.02
CA VAL A 20 -10.47 -4.39 -0.71
C VAL A 20 -10.48 -3.23 0.27
N LEU A 21 -9.44 -2.40 0.21
CA LEU A 21 -9.30 -1.18 0.98
C LEU A 21 -9.34 0.02 0.03
N SER A 22 -9.86 1.15 0.49
CA SER A 22 -9.85 2.39 -0.30
C SER A 22 -9.64 3.58 0.61
N GLY A 23 -8.86 4.54 0.15
CA GLY A 23 -8.55 5.74 0.92
C GLY A 23 -7.31 6.44 0.39
N LYS A 24 -6.85 7.46 1.12
CA LYS A 24 -5.60 8.15 0.82
C LYS A 24 -4.44 7.26 1.22
N ALA A 25 -3.61 6.87 0.27
CA ALA A 25 -2.35 6.20 0.55
C ALA A 25 -1.33 7.22 1.05
N TYR A 26 -0.62 6.89 2.12
CA TYR A 26 0.44 7.71 2.71
C TYR A 26 1.50 6.81 3.36
N ASP A 27 2.62 7.40 3.77
CA ASP A 27 3.69 6.73 4.52
C ASP A 27 4.20 5.44 3.84
N TYR A 28 4.85 5.63 2.69
CA TYR A 28 5.58 4.55 2.03
C TYR A 28 6.89 4.30 2.78
N ILE A 29 7.10 3.03 3.17
CA ILE A 29 8.34 2.57 3.81
C ILE A 29 9.01 1.57 2.86
N PRO A 30 10.25 1.83 2.40
CA PRO A 30 10.97 0.89 1.55
C PRO A 30 11.42 -0.34 2.34
N GLU A 31 11.71 -1.45 1.63
CA GLU A 31 12.10 -2.73 2.22
C GLU A 31 13.26 -2.64 3.22
N TRP A 32 14.29 -1.85 2.90
CA TRP A 32 15.49 -1.70 3.74
C TRP A 32 15.28 -0.85 5.00
N ASP A 33 14.15 -0.14 5.09
CA ASP A 33 13.77 0.69 6.24
C ASP A 33 12.59 0.10 7.01
N ASN A 34 11.94 -0.93 6.47
CA ASN A 34 10.86 -1.64 7.12
C ASN A 34 11.41 -2.84 7.92
N PRO A 35 11.21 -2.93 9.25
CA PRO A 35 11.71 -4.05 10.07
C PRO A 35 11.21 -5.43 9.64
N SER A 36 10.09 -5.50 8.90
CA SER A 36 9.58 -6.75 8.33
C SER A 36 10.40 -7.28 7.15
N GLY A 37 11.30 -6.47 6.58
CA GLY A 37 11.98 -6.76 5.32
C GLY A 37 11.02 -6.80 4.13
N VAL A 38 9.90 -6.08 4.20
CA VAL A 38 8.92 -5.96 3.12
C VAL A 38 8.50 -4.49 3.01
N ALA A 39 8.58 -3.93 1.80
CA ALA A 39 8.08 -2.57 1.58
C ALA A 39 6.58 -2.47 1.92
N SER A 40 6.14 -1.33 2.43
CA SER A 40 4.75 -1.10 2.81
C SER A 40 4.26 0.28 2.40
N ILE A 41 2.93 0.42 2.36
CA ILE A 41 2.25 1.71 2.25
C ILE A 41 1.03 1.69 3.16
N SER A 42 0.73 2.82 3.77
CA SER A 42 -0.39 2.94 4.71
C SER A 42 -1.63 3.52 4.04
N ILE A 43 -2.80 3.01 4.43
CA ILE A 43 -4.09 3.69 4.24
C ILE A 43 -4.72 3.76 5.62
N ASP A 44 -4.94 4.97 6.13
CA ASP A 44 -5.55 5.30 7.44
C ASP A 44 -5.23 4.29 8.56
N ILE A 45 -4.29 4.48 9.47
CA ILE A 45 -3.90 3.49 10.51
C ILE A 45 -3.46 2.07 10.07
N TYR A 46 -3.76 1.61 8.84
CA TYR A 46 -3.39 0.28 8.36
C TYR A 46 -2.10 0.33 7.54
N GLU A 47 -1.04 -0.28 8.04
CA GLU A 47 0.14 -0.60 7.25
C GLU A 47 -0.15 -1.82 6.36
N ILE A 48 0.08 -1.67 5.05
CA ILE A 48 -0.19 -2.72 4.06
C ILE A 48 1.13 -3.13 3.40
N TYR A 49 1.61 -4.33 3.75
CA TYR A 49 2.81 -4.91 3.14
C TYR A 49 2.61 -5.25 1.67
N GLU A 50 3.61 -4.93 0.86
CA GLU A 50 3.62 -5.17 -0.58
C GLU A 50 3.30 -6.62 -0.96
N ASN A 51 3.84 -7.57 -0.21
CA ASN A 51 3.63 -8.99 -0.47
C ASN A 51 2.18 -9.46 -0.24
N ARG A 52 1.32 -8.65 0.41
CA ARG A 52 -0.12 -8.89 0.57
C ARG A 52 -0.95 -8.22 -0.52
N ILE A 53 -0.37 -7.28 -1.27
CA ILE A 53 -1.06 -6.52 -2.30
C ILE A 53 -1.11 -7.34 -3.59
N LYS A 54 -2.30 -7.40 -4.18
CA LYS A 54 -2.54 -7.98 -5.51
C LYS A 54 -2.51 -6.91 -6.59
N LYS A 55 -3.16 -5.76 -6.34
CA LYS A 55 -3.28 -4.65 -7.29
C LYS A 55 -3.59 -3.35 -6.56
N ILE A 56 -3.15 -2.22 -7.12
CA ILE A 56 -3.54 -0.87 -6.68
C ILE A 56 -4.11 -0.12 -7.89
N GLU A 57 -5.22 0.59 -7.67
CA GLU A 57 -5.82 1.51 -8.64
C GLU A 57 -5.80 2.93 -8.06
N GLU A 58 -5.29 3.90 -8.83
CA GLU A 58 -5.44 5.31 -8.49
C GLU A 58 -6.87 5.78 -8.79
N LEU A 59 -7.48 6.47 -7.84
CA LEU A 59 -8.81 7.04 -7.95
C LEU A 59 -8.68 8.53 -8.28
N LYS A 60 -9.37 8.97 -9.33
CA LYS A 60 -9.43 10.38 -9.77
C LYS A 60 -10.46 11.17 -8.97
#